data_AF-A0A1B9PGR7-F1
#
_entry.id   AF-A0A1B9PGR7-F1
#
_cell.length_a   1.000
_cell.length_b   1.000
_cell.length_c   1.000
_cell.angle_alpha   90.00
_cell.angle_beta   90.00
_cell.angle_gamma   90.00
#
_symmetry.space_group_name_H-M   'P 1'
#
loop_
_entity.id
_entity.type
_entity.pdbx_description
1 polymer ?
#
loop_
_entity_poly.entity_id
_entity_poly.type
_entity_poly.pdbx_seq_one_letter_code
_entity_poly.pdbx_strand_id
1 'polypeptide(L)'
;MIKQWKNKQFERWAITRKKGQLNYVLKQTLIIGGAVLFGGFIGYIVFDKIRTWEEYWLDFYVQISALLVFGLIINYFMWIISETIYEKECKKRRLAKSSNS
;
A
#
# COMPACT_ATOMS: atom_id res chain seq x y z
N MET A 1 9.53 -6.40 -23.18
CA MET A 1 9.56 -6.36 -21.70
C MET A 1 8.29 -5.80 -21.05
N ILE A 2 7.75 -4.65 -21.48
CA ILE A 2 6.56 -4.00 -20.87
C ILE A 2 5.32 -4.93 -20.79
N LYS A 3 5.09 -5.76 -21.80
CA LYS A 3 3.93 -6.68 -21.86
C LYS A 3 4.01 -7.80 -20.81
N GLN A 4 5.21 -8.33 -20.55
CA GLN A 4 5.43 -9.36 -19.53
C GLN A 4 5.26 -8.82 -18.11
N TRP A 5 5.73 -7.58 -17.87
CA TRP A 5 5.58 -6.93 -16.58
C TRP A 5 4.10 -6.65 -16.24
N LYS A 6 3.32 -6.17 -17.21
CA LYS A 6 1.87 -5.99 -17.06
C LYS A 6 1.14 -7.30 -16.76
N ASN A 7 1.53 -8.42 -17.41
CA ASN A 7 0.97 -9.74 -17.10
C ASN A 7 1.27 -10.17 -15.66
N LYS A 8 2.52 -10.02 -15.23
CA LYS A 8 2.95 -10.40 -13.88
C LYS A 8 2.24 -9.55 -12.81
N GLN A 9 2.06 -8.25 -13.06
CA GLN A 9 1.27 -7.39 -12.17
C GLN A 9 -0.20 -7.80 -12.12
N PHE A 10 -0.80 -8.10 -13.27
CA PHE A 10 -2.20 -8.55 -13.35
C PHE A 10 -2.43 -9.85 -12.57
N GLU A 11 -1.54 -10.84 -12.70
CA GLU A 11 -1.62 -12.10 -11.94
C GLU A 11 -1.45 -11.88 -10.43
N ARG A 12 -0.48 -11.05 -10.03
CA ARG A 12 -0.29 -10.68 -8.62
C ARG A 12 -1.51 -9.96 -8.05
N TRP A 13 -2.11 -9.05 -8.81
CA TRP A 13 -3.33 -8.37 -8.40
C TRP A 13 -4.49 -9.35 -8.29
N ALA A 14 -4.65 -10.30 -9.21
CA ALA A 14 -5.70 -11.32 -9.14
C ALA A 14 -5.63 -12.15 -7.85
N ILE A 15 -4.42 -12.52 -7.40
CA ILE A 15 -4.22 -13.22 -6.12
C ILE A 15 -4.54 -12.30 -4.93
N THR A 16 -4.14 -11.03 -5.01
CA THR A 16 -4.34 -10.05 -3.94
C THR A 16 -5.83 -9.70 -3.77
N ARG A 17 -6.55 -9.53 -4.87
CA ARG A 17 -8.01 -9.33 -4.95
C ARG A 17 -8.78 -10.40 -4.20
N LYS A 18 -8.39 -11.68 -4.36
CA LYS A 18 -9.05 -12.81 -3.67
C LYS A 18 -9.00 -12.70 -2.15
N LYS A 19 -8.00 -12.03 -1.58
CA LYS A 19 -7.89 -11.81 -0.13
C LYS A 19 -8.77 -10.65 0.38
N GLY A 20 -9.34 -9.87 -0.54
CA GLY A 20 -10.26 -8.78 -0.23
C GLY A 20 -9.57 -7.44 0.03
N GLN A 21 -10.38 -6.39 -0.09
CA GLN A 21 -9.97 -4.99 0.07
C GLN A 21 -9.39 -4.72 1.46
N LEU A 22 -10.08 -5.16 2.52
CA LEU A 22 -9.66 -4.90 3.90
C LEU A 22 -8.26 -5.46 4.17
N ASN A 23 -8.00 -6.69 3.73
CA ASN A 23 -6.69 -7.32 3.92
C ASN A 23 -5.57 -6.58 3.17
N TYR A 24 -5.84 -6.04 1.98
CA TYR A 24 -4.85 -5.23 1.28
C TYR A 24 -4.58 -3.91 1.99
N VAL A 25 -5.64 -3.17 2.32
CA VAL A 25 -5.54 -1.83 2.93
C VAL A 25 -4.82 -1.92 4.26
N LEU A 26 -5.19 -2.88 5.12
CA LEU A 26 -4.53 -3.10 6.40
C LEU A 26 -3.06 -3.50 6.22
N LYS A 27 -2.77 -4.49 5.36
CA LYS A 27 -1.41 -4.97 5.18
C LYS A 27 -0.48 -3.89 4.62
N GLN A 28 -0.92 -3.12 3.62
CA GLN A 28 -0.18 -1.99 3.09
C GLN A 28 0.05 -0.93 4.17
N THR A 29 -0.99 -0.57 4.92
CA THR A 29 -0.89 0.43 5.98
C THR A 29 0.09 0.01 7.06
N LEU A 30 0.09 -1.26 7.47
CA LEU A 30 1.02 -1.79 8.45
C LEU A 30 2.47 -1.84 7.93
N ILE A 31 2.67 -2.24 6.67
CA ILE A 31 4.03 -2.28 6.09
C ILE A 31 4.60 -0.87 5.94
N ILE A 32 3.84 0.04 5.34
CA ILE A 32 4.28 1.42 5.12
C ILE A 32 4.44 2.14 6.46
N GLY A 33 3.42 2.06 7.33
CA GLY A 33 3.45 2.65 8.66
C GLY A 33 4.60 2.11 9.49
N GLY A 34 4.79 0.79 9.51
CA GLY A 34 5.91 0.16 10.21
C GLY A 34 7.27 0.63 9.71
N ALA A 35 7.46 0.77 8.40
CA ALA A 35 8.71 1.28 7.83
C ALA A 35 8.97 2.75 8.22
N VAL A 36 7.94 3.61 8.19
CA VAL A 36 8.06 5.02 8.58
C VAL A 36 8.39 5.15 10.07
N LEU A 37 7.68 4.41 10.93
CA LEU A 37 7.90 4.43 12.38
C LEU A 37 9.29 3.90 12.73
N PHE A 38 9.72 2.82 12.09
CA PHE A 38 11.05 2.26 12.30
C PHE A 38 12.16 3.21 11.86
N GLY A 39 11.99 3.87 10.71
CA GLY A 39 12.93 4.89 10.24
C GLY A 39 12.99 6.09 11.19
N GLY A 40 11.83 6.56 11.68
CA GLY A 40 11.75 7.64 12.68
C GLY A 40 12.45 7.28 13.99
N PHE A 41 12.26 6.04 14.47
CA PHE A 41 12.90 5.54 15.67
C PHE A 41 14.43 5.44 15.54
N ILE A 42 14.93 4.93 14.42
CA ILE A 42 16.37 4.93 14.15
C ILE A 42 16.91 6.36 14.09
N GLY A 43 16.18 7.26 13.41
CA GLY A 43 16.56 8.67 13.32
C GLY A 43 16.70 9.31 14.70
N TYR A 44 15.74 9.05 15.59
CA TYR A 44 15.79 9.51 16.97
C TYR A 44 17.02 8.97 17.71
N ILE A 45 17.27 7.65 17.67
CA ILE A 45 18.44 7.04 18.35
C ILE A 45 19.77 7.62 17.87
N VAL A 46 19.90 7.85 16.55
CA VAL A 46 21.18 8.22 15.94
C VAL A 46 21.46 9.72 16.04
N PHE A 47 20.45 10.56 15.87
CA PHE A 47 20.63 12.00 15.71
C PHE A 47 20.15 12.83 16.88
N ASP A 48 19.21 12.32 17.68
CA ASP A 48 18.49 13.15 18.65
C ASP A 48 19.01 12.93 20.07
N LYS A 49 19.97 13.78 20.47
CA LYS A 49 20.49 13.84 21.85
C LYS A 49 19.79 14.91 22.71
N ILE A 50 18.86 15.68 22.14
CA ILE A 50 18.28 16.87 22.76
C ILE A 50 16.89 16.57 23.32
N ARG A 51 16.07 15.80 22.61
CA ARG A 51 14.71 15.45 23.06
C ARG A 51 14.71 14.40 24.16
N THR A 52 13.88 14.64 25.17
CA THR A 52 13.60 13.62 26.20
C THR A 52 12.79 12.47 25.62
N TRP A 53 12.90 11.30 26.25
CA TRP A 53 12.19 10.09 25.81
C TRP A 53 10.67 10.30 25.84
N GLU A 54 10.15 11.06 26.81
CA GLU A 54 8.71 11.37 26.93
C GLU A 54 8.20 12.22 25.77
N GLU A 55 8.94 13.27 25.40
CA GLU A 55 8.60 14.10 24.24
C GLU A 55 8.60 13.28 22.94
N TYR A 56 9.55 12.35 22.79
CA TYR A 56 9.58 11.46 21.63
C TYR A 56 8.34 10.57 21.56
N TRP A 57 7.93 9.94 22.67
CA TRP A 57 6.75 9.08 22.68
C TRP A 57 5.46 9.82 22.35
N LEU A 58 5.29 11.06 22.85
CA LEU A 58 4.11 11.86 22.53
C LEU A 58 4.00 12.12 21.02
N ASP A 59 5.07 12.57 20.38
CA ASP A 59 5.09 12.77 18.93
C ASP A 59 4.92 11.46 18.17
N PHE A 60 5.53 10.37 18.67
CA PHE A 60 5.42 9.06 18.06
C PHE A 60 3.97 8.56 18.05
N TYR A 61 3.21 8.76 19.12
CA TYR A 61 1.80 8.40 19.16
C TYR A 61 0.95 9.25 18.20
N VAL A 62 1.22 10.55 18.12
CA VAL A 62 0.57 11.43 17.13
C VAL A 62 0.90 10.94 15.71
N GLN A 63 2.15 10.60 15.43
CA GLN A 63 2.59 10.09 14.14
C GLN A 63 1.94 8.74 13.79
N ILE A 64 1.82 7.81 14.76
CA ILE A 64 1.08 6.55 14.57
C ILE A 64 -0.37 6.84 14.19
N SER A 65 -1.04 7.73 14.93
CA SER A 65 -2.45 8.03 14.70
C SER A 65 -2.67 8.64 13.30
N ALA A 66 -1.80 9.57 12.89
CA ALA A 66 -1.83 10.16 11.56
C ALA A 66 -1.56 9.11 10.47
N LEU A 67 -0.54 8.27 10.65
CA LEU A 67 -0.20 7.21 9.69
C LEU A 67 -1.33 6.18 9.54
N LEU A 68 -2.04 5.84 10.62
CA LEU A 68 -3.20 4.96 10.54
C LEU A 68 -4.34 5.62 9.78
N VAL A 69 -4.73 6.85 10.15
CA VAL A 69 -5.86 7.54 9.51
C VAL A 69 -5.58 7.78 8.03
N PHE A 70 -4.48 8.45 7.71
CA PHE A 70 -4.13 8.77 6.31
C PHE A 70 -3.72 7.54 5.52
N GLY A 71 -3.02 6.59 6.15
CA GLY A 71 -2.60 5.35 5.50
C GLY A 71 -3.78 4.50 5.07
N LEU A 72 -4.81 4.35 5.92
CA LEU A 72 -6.03 3.63 5.55
C LEU A 72 -6.74 4.30 4.37
N ILE A 73 -6.88 5.63 4.40
CA ILE A 73 -7.55 6.40 3.34
C ILE A 73 -6.79 6.27 2.00
N ILE A 74 -5.48 6.53 2.01
CA ILE A 74 -4.65 6.47 0.79
C ILE A 74 -4.63 5.05 0.23
N ASN A 75 -4.44 4.03 1.07
CA ASN A 75 -4.39 2.65 0.62
C ASN A 75 -5.75 2.17 0.11
N TYR A 76 -6.85 2.69 0.64
CA TYR A 76 -8.18 2.45 0.09
C TYR A 76 -8.34 3.02 -1.32
N PHE A 77 -7.94 4.27 -1.56
CA PHE A 77 -7.95 4.84 -2.92
C PHE A 77 -7.03 4.08 -3.88
N MET A 78 -5.86 3.64 -3.39
CA MET A 78 -4.93 2.83 -4.19
C MET A 78 -5.55 1.48 -4.61
N TRP A 79 -6.36 0.88 -3.74
CA TRP A 79 -7.14 -0.30 -4.07
C TRP A 79 -8.15 -0.03 -5.19
N ILE A 80 -8.94 1.04 -5.08
CA ILE A 80 -9.94 1.42 -6.09
C ILE A 80 -9.29 1.62 -7.47
N ILE A 81 -8.17 2.36 -7.52
CA ILE A 81 -7.44 2.61 -8.76
C ILE A 81 -6.95 1.29 -9.37
N SER A 82 -6.36 0.43 -8.55
CA SER A 82 -5.81 -0.85 -9.00
C SER A 82 -6.91 -1.80 -9.50
N GLU A 83 -8.08 -1.79 -8.84
CA GLU A 83 -9.26 -2.54 -9.26
C GLU A 83 -9.79 -2.04 -10.61
N THR A 84 -9.89 -0.72 -10.77
CA THR A 84 -10.34 -0.09 -12.01
C THR A 84 -9.41 -0.44 -13.18
N ILE A 85 -8.10 -0.45 -12.95
CA ILE A 85 -7.11 -0.85 -13.95
C ILE A 85 -7.27 -2.33 -14.30
N TYR A 86 -7.46 -3.19 -13.30
CA TYR A 86 -7.65 -4.63 -13.49
C TYR A 86 -8.90 -4.93 -14.33
N GLU A 87 -10.02 -4.26 -14.07
CA GLU A 87 -11.26 -4.42 -14.82
C GLU A 87 -11.13 -3.98 -16.28
N LYS A 88 -10.46 -2.84 -16.52
CA LYS A 88 -10.14 -2.37 -17.88
C LYS A 88 -9.30 -3.40 -18.63
N GLU A 89 -8.30 -3.99 -17.98
CA GLU A 89 -7.43 -5.01 -18.57
C GLU A 89 -8.19 -6.32 -18.84
N CYS A 90 -9.06 -6.75 -17.93
CA CYS A 90 -9.97 -7.88 -18.13
C CYS A 90 -10.87 -7.69 -19.35
N LYS A 91 -11.49 -6.52 -19.50
CA LYS A 91 -12.37 -6.20 -20.64
C LYS A 91 -11.60 -6.28 -21.96
N LYS A 92 -10.38 -5.71 -22.02
CA LYS A 92 -9.51 -5.77 -23.21
C LYS A 92 -9.18 -7.22 -23.59
N ARG A 93 -8.85 -8.08 -22.62
CA ARG A 93 -8.52 -9.49 -22.88
C ARG A 93 -9.71 -10.29 -23.38
N ARG A 94 -10.92 -10.05 -22.85
CA ARG A 94 -12.16 -10.69 -23.33
C ARG A 94 -12.46 -10.31 -24.78
N LEU A 95 -12.33 -9.02 -25.13
CA LEU A 95 -12.55 -8.53 -26.49
C LEU A 95 -11.53 -9.11 -27.48
N ALA A 96 -10.24 -9.18 -27.09
CA ALA A 96 -9.21 -9.81 -27.91
C ALA A 96 -9.45 -11.32 -28.14
N LYS A 97 -9.98 -12.03 -27.13
CA LYS A 97 -10.33 -13.45 -27.26
C LYS A 97 -11.55 -13.67 -28.16
N SER A 98 -12.55 -12.78 -28.10
CA SER A 98 -13.75 -12.83 -28.95
C SER A 98 -13.50 -12.46 -30.41
N SER A 99 -12.47 -11.67 -30.70
CA SER A 99 -12.08 -11.29 -32.07
C SER A 99 -11.23 -12.36 -32.77
N ASN A 100 -10.67 -13.31 -32.03
CA ASN A 100 -9.82 -14.40 -32.54
C ASN A 100 -10.56 -15.76 -32.55
N SER A 101 -11.85 -15.78 -32.20
CA SER A 101 -12.75 -16.93 -32.26
C SER A 101 -13.76 -16.71 -33.37
#